data_AF-A0A9E5NEY7-F1
#
_entry.id   AF-A0A9E5NEY7-F1
#
_cell.length_a   1.000
_cell.length_b   1.000
_cell.length_c   1.000
_cell.angle_alpha   90.00
_cell.angle_beta   90.00
_cell.angle_gamma   90.00
#
_symmetry.space_group_name_H-M   'P 1'
#
loop_
_entity.id
_entity.type
_entity.pdbx_description
1 polymer ?
#
loop_
_entity_poly.entity_id
_entity_poly.type
_entity_poly.pdbx_seq_one_letter_code
_entity_poly.pdbx_strand_id
1 'polypeptide(L)' 'PVYYPAHGFIDTPVYERDLLQPGNVISGPCLVEEIASTSVLTPGARGTVDEYGNIIMELGG' A
#
# COMPACT_ATOMS: atom_id res chain seq x y z
N PRO A 1 5.67 0.38 -13.30
CA PRO A 1 5.32 1.82 -13.19
C PRO A 1 3.80 2.04 -13.22
N VAL A 2 3.27 2.86 -12.30
CA VAL A 2 1.85 3.21 -12.17
C VAL A 2 1.69 4.71 -12.38
N TYR A 3 0.65 5.13 -13.09
CA TYR A 3 0.37 6.54 -13.35
C TYR A 3 -0.48 7.17 -12.24
N TYR A 4 0.02 8.24 -11.63
CA TYR A 4 -0.71 9.07 -10.67
C TYR A 4 -0.90 10.47 -11.27
N PRO A 5 -2.15 10.98 -11.43
CA PRO A 5 -2.41 12.20 -12.19
C PRO A 5 -1.57 13.43 -11.83
N ALA A 6 -1.26 13.63 -10.54
CA ALA A 6 -0.45 14.76 -10.07
C ALA A 6 1.07 14.52 -10.10
N HIS A 7 1.52 13.28 -10.32
CA HIS A 7 2.92 12.89 -10.17
C HIS A 7 3.52 12.19 -11.40
N GLY A 8 2.70 11.85 -12.41
CA GLY A 8 3.14 11.07 -13.57
C GLY A 8 3.33 9.59 -13.25
N PHE A 9 4.19 8.91 -14.01
CA PHE A 9 4.51 7.51 -13.77
C PHE A 9 5.52 7.36 -12.64
N ILE A 10 5.20 6.53 -11.65
CA ILE A 10 6.09 6.19 -10.52
C ILE A 10 6.32 4.69 -10.49
N ASP A 11 7.56 4.26 -10.26
CA ASP A 11 7.85 2.87 -9.93
C ASP A 11 7.27 2.53 -8.56
N THR A 12 6.30 1.63 -8.58
CA THR A 12 5.41 1.37 -7.46
C THR A 12 5.59 -0.09 -7.04
N PRO A 13 6.15 -0.36 -5.86
CA PRO A 13 6.34 -1.72 -5.38
C PRO A 13 4.98 -2.41 -5.19
N VAL A 14 4.97 -3.71 -5.42
CA VAL A 14 3.82 -4.58 -5.20
C VAL A 14 4.16 -5.52 -4.05
N TYR A 15 3.27 -5.60 -3.07
CA TYR A 15 3.38 -6.48 -1.92
C TYR A 15 2.29 -7.54 -1.99
N GLU A 16 2.66 -8.80 -1.78
CA GLU A 16 1.69 -9.87 -1.55
C GLU A 16 1.12 -9.73 -0.13
N ARG A 17 -0.20 -9.64 -0.01
CA ARG A 17 -0.89 -9.44 1.28
C ARG A 17 -0.51 -10.52 2.29
N ASP A 18 -0.42 -11.77 1.85
CA ASP A 18 -0.17 -12.94 2.70
C ASP A 18 1.23 -12.95 3.33
N LEU A 19 2.15 -12.13 2.81
CA LEU A 19 3.52 -11.99 3.34
C LEU A 19 3.64 -10.86 4.38
N LEU A 20 2.63 -10.00 4.51
CA LEU A 20 2.63 -8.90 5.47
C LEU A 20 2.37 -9.41 6.89
N GLN A 21 3.17 -8.95 7.84
CA GLN A 21 3.10 -9.35 9.24
C GLN A 21 2.64 -8.19 10.13
N PRO A 22 1.98 -8.47 11.28
CA PRO A 22 1.69 -7.46 12.28
C PRO A 22 2.90 -6.58 12.60
N GLY A 23 2.67 -5.27 12.67
CA GLY A 23 3.71 -4.25 12.89
C GLY A 23 4.47 -3.84 11.63
N ASN A 24 4.26 -4.47 10.47
CA ASN A 24 4.79 -3.96 9.21
C ASN A 24 4.22 -2.57 8.91
N VAL A 25 5.09 -1.70 8.39
CA VAL A 25 4.73 -0.36 7.92
C VAL A 25 5.10 -0.27 6.45
N ILE A 26 4.12 0.10 5.62
CA ILE A 26 4.28 0.30 4.19
C ILE A 26 4.00 1.76 3.83
N SER A 27 4.86 2.35 3.01
CA SER A 27 4.72 3.75 2.58
C SER A 27 4.28 3.78 1.12
N GLY A 28 3.30 4.63 0.81
CA GLY A 28 2.83 4.86 -0.54
C GLY A 28 3.81 5.74 -1.36
N PRO A 29 3.84 5.59 -2.69
CA PRO A 29 2.95 4.75 -3.48
C PRO A 29 3.33 3.26 -3.42
N CYS A 30 2.36 2.38 -3.20
CA CYS A 30 2.52 0.93 -3.34
C CYS A 30 1.20 0.24 -3.68
N LEU A 31 1.28 -0.98 -4.22
CA LEU A 31 0.15 -1.88 -4.38
C LEU A 31 0.26 -3.00 -3.36
N VAL A 32 -0.86 -3.39 -2.77
CA VAL A 32 -0.99 -4.61 -1.98
C VAL A 32 -1.96 -5.52 -2.72
N GLU A 33 -1.47 -6.64 -3.20
CA GLU A 33 -2.26 -7.63 -3.94
C GLU A 33 -2.69 -8.77 -3.04
N GLU A 34 -3.95 -9.14 -3.18
CA GLU A 34 -4.61 -10.27 -2.54
C GLU A 34 -5.36 -11.04 -3.63
N ILE A 35 -5.61 -12.33 -3.42
CA ILE A 35 -6.25 -13.19 -4.42
C ILE A 35 -7.58 -12.60 -4.94
N ALA A 36 -8.31 -11.89 -4.08
CA ALA A 36 -9.62 -11.32 -4.40
C ALA A 36 -9.63 -9.80 -4.64
N SER A 37 -8.52 -9.09 -4.40
CA SER A 37 -8.51 -7.61 -4.43
C SER A 37 -7.11 -7.03 -4.56
N THR A 38 -7.02 -5.79 -5.03
CA THR A 38 -5.78 -5.02 -5.06
C THR A 38 -6.03 -3.68 -4.38
N SER A 39 -5.30 -3.41 -3.30
CA SER A 39 -5.33 -2.14 -2.59
C SER A 39 -4.19 -1.24 -3.07
N VAL A 40 -4.48 0.03 -3.31
CA VAL A 40 -3.46 1.02 -3.72
C VAL A 40 -3.25 2.01 -2.58
N LEU A 41 -2.03 2.12 -2.09
CA LEU A 41 -1.61 3.24 -1.26
C LEU A 41 -1.09 4.33 -2.19
N THR A 42 -1.69 5.52 -2.14
CA THR A 42 -1.30 6.65 -2.98
C THR A 42 0.00 7.31 -2.47
N PRO A 43 0.70 8.12 -3.29
CA PRO A 43 1.84 8.89 -2.82
C PRO A 43 1.51 9.66 -1.54
N GLY A 44 2.37 9.55 -0.53
CA GLY A 44 2.19 10.19 0.78
C GLY A 44 1.29 9.44 1.77
N ALA A 45 0.58 8.39 1.34
CA ALA A 45 -0.17 7.53 2.25
C ALA A 45 0.77 6.61 3.05
N ARG A 46 0.30 6.13 4.20
CA ARG A 46 1.00 5.18 5.05
C ARG A 46 0.04 4.08 5.50
N GLY A 47 0.45 2.82 5.36
CA GLY A 47 -0.27 1.66 5.88
C GLY A 47 0.50 1.03 7.04
N THR A 48 -0.21 0.65 8.09
CA THR A 48 0.33 -0.14 9.20
C THR A 48 -0.49 -1.40 9.38
N VAL A 49 0.16 -2.56 9.48
CA VAL A 49 -0.51 -3.83 9.75
C VAL A 49 -0.72 -3.95 11.26
N ASP A 50 -1.97 -4.01 11.70
CA ASP A 50 -2.31 -4.21 13.11
C ASP A 50 -2.09 -5.67 13.55
N GLU A 51 -2.33 -5.96 14.84
CA GLU A 51 -2.17 -7.29 15.42
C GLU A 51 -3.14 -8.35 14.83
N TYR A 52 -4.21 -7.90 14.17
CA TYR A 52 -5.21 -8.75 13.53
C TYR A 52 -4.95 -8.95 12.03
N GLY A 53 -3.91 -8.33 11.47
CA GLY A 53 -3.58 -8.39 10.05
C GLY A 53 -4.36 -7.38 9.18
N ASN A 54 -5.08 -6.44 9.78
CA ASN A 54 -5.71 -5.36 9.03
C ASN A 54 -4.65 -4.33 8.63
N ILE A 55 -4.78 -3.79 7.42
CA ILE A 55 -3.94 -2.67 6.99
C ILE A 55 -4.70 -1.37 7.30
N ILE A 56 -4.26 -0.67 8.35
CA ILE A 56 -4.79 0.64 8.71
C ILE A 56 -4.07 1.69 7.86
N MET A 57 -4.82 2.36 6.99
CA MET A 57 -4.29 3.37 6.06
C MET A 57 -4.56 4.78 6.56
N GLU A 58 -3.50 5.56 6.64
CA GLU A 58 -3.51 7.01 6.81
C GLU A 58 -3.25 7.65 5.44
N LEU A 59 -4.22 8.42 4.94
CA LEU A 59 -4.07 9.12 3.66
C LEU A 59 -3.23 10.39 3.87
N GLY A 60 -2.20 10.58 3.04
CA GLY A 60 -1.47 11.83 2.96
C GLY A 60 -2.39 12.90 2.37
N GLY A 61 -2.54 14.02 3.07
CA GLY A 61 -3.35 15.17 2.63
C GLY A 61 -2.78 15.90 1.43
#